data_AF-W7CI94-F1
#
_entry.id   AF-W7CI94-F1
#
_cell.length_a   1.000
_cell.length_b   1.000
_cell.length_c   1.000
_cell.angle_alpha   90.00
_cell.angle_beta   90.00
_cell.angle_gamma   90.00
#
_symmetry.space_group_name_H-M   'P 1'
#
loop_
_entity.id
_entity.type
_entity.pdbx_description
1 polymer ?
#
loop_
_entity_poly.entity_id
_entity_poly.type
_entity_poly.pdbx_seq_one_letter_code
_entity_poly.pdbx_strand_id
1 'polypeptide(L)' 'MARNTKLARENGLSDAFIAIAEDGTGDLLCLRIGDSAELLREVYVWLHETCECEQIYRDLGEMIRMQE' A
#
# COMPACT_ATOMS: atom_id res chain seq x y z
N MET A 1 5.97 2.87 13.27
CA MET A 1 5.53 3.17 11.89
C MET A 1 6.75 3.10 10.97
N ALA A 2 6.62 2.46 9.81
CA ALA A 2 7.68 2.48 8.81
C ALA A 2 7.92 3.92 8.33
N ARG A 3 9.19 4.28 8.10
CA ARG A 3 9.57 5.64 7.66
C ARG A 3 8.81 6.06 6.40
N ASN A 4 8.62 5.12 5.46
CA ASN A 4 7.92 5.35 4.21
C ASN A 4 6.44 5.68 4.44
N THR A 5 5.76 5.04 5.40
CA THR A 5 4.37 5.37 5.73
C THR A 5 4.25 6.80 6.26
N LYS A 6 5.19 7.26 7.09
CA LYS A 6 5.16 8.62 7.63
C LYS A 6 5.34 9.67 6.53
N LEU A 7 6.30 9.47 5.63
CA LEU A 7 6.54 10.39 4.51
C LEU A 7 5.36 10.40 3.53
N ALA A 8 4.81 9.22 3.22
CA ALA A 8 3.64 9.09 2.35
C ALA A 8 2.41 9.82 2.91
N ARG A 9 2.22 9.79 4.23
CA ARG A 9 1.14 10.54 4.92
C ARG A 9 1.28 12.05 4.72
N GLU A 10 2.49 12.57 4.82
CA GLU A 10 2.77 13.99 4.56
C GLU A 10 2.44 14.37 3.10
N ASN A 11 2.48 13.41 2.19
CA ASN A 11 2.15 13.56 0.77
C ASN A 11 0.70 13.16 0.40
N GLY A 12 -0.16 12.89 1.39
CA GLY A 12 -1.60 12.65 1.15
C GLY A 12 -2.05 11.18 1.16
N LEU A 13 -1.18 10.22 1.51
CA LEU A 13 -1.59 8.83 1.71
C LEU A 13 -2.57 8.73 2.90
N SER A 14 -3.79 8.22 2.66
CA SER A 14 -4.86 8.08 3.68
C SER A 14 -4.48 7.18 4.85
N ASP A 15 -4.92 7.56 6.07
CA ASP A 15 -4.72 6.83 7.32
C ASP A 15 -5.11 5.34 7.31
N ALA A 16 -5.95 4.96 6.34
CA ALA A 16 -6.32 3.59 6.08
C ALA A 16 -5.23 2.73 5.41
N PHE A 17 -4.04 3.25 5.08
CA PHE A 17 -3.01 2.51 4.33
C PHE A 17 -1.65 2.47 5.00
N ILE A 18 -0.95 1.33 4.96
CA ILE A 18 0.44 1.19 5.41
C ILE A 18 1.31 0.92 4.19
N ALA A 19 2.23 1.82 3.88
CA ALA A 19 3.26 1.57 2.88
C ALA A 19 4.23 0.47 3.37
N ILE A 20 4.42 -0.57 2.56
CA ILE A 20 5.27 -1.73 2.83
C ILE A 20 6.47 -1.85 1.87
N ALA A 21 6.41 -1.22 0.70
CA ALA A 21 7.53 -1.14 -0.24
C ALA A 21 7.44 0.13 -1.12
N GLU A 22 8.54 0.49 -1.76
CA GLU A 22 8.69 1.59 -2.72
C GLU A 22 9.46 1.06 -3.94
N ASP A 23 9.09 1.49 -5.13
CA ASP A 23 9.70 1.04 -6.39
C ASP A 23 10.91 1.92 -6.84
N GLY A 24 11.17 3.02 -6.13
CA GLY A 24 12.22 4.00 -6.42
C GLY A 24 11.80 5.14 -7.34
N THR A 25 10.55 5.18 -7.81
CA THR A 25 9.97 6.32 -8.54
C THR A 25 9.17 7.25 -7.62
N GLY A 26 8.82 6.75 -6.43
CA GLY A 26 7.95 7.43 -5.47
C GLY A 26 6.63 6.70 -5.26
N ASP A 27 6.31 5.73 -6.11
CA ASP A 27 5.14 4.88 -5.97
C ASP A 27 5.31 3.89 -4.83
N LEU A 28 4.21 3.64 -4.11
CA LEU A 28 4.25 2.87 -2.86
C LEU A 28 3.31 1.69 -2.92
N LEU A 29 3.85 0.51 -2.62
CA LEU A 29 3.05 -0.66 -2.32
C LEU A 29 2.46 -0.51 -0.92
N CYS A 30 1.14 -0.60 -0.80
CA CYS A 30 0.38 -0.31 0.40
C CYS A 30 -0.51 -1.49 0.80
N LEU A 31 -0.65 -1.71 2.11
CA LEU A 31 -1.69 -2.57 2.68
C LEU A 31 -2.80 -1.71 3.25
N ARG A 32 -4.05 -2.07 3.02
CA ARG A 32 -5.18 -1.40 3.67
C ARG A 32 -5.38 -1.91 5.09
N ILE A 33 -5.41 -1.00 6.06
CA ILE A 33 -5.89 -1.25 7.42
C ILE A 33 -7.42 -1.24 7.34
N GLY A 34 -8.06 -2.38 7.62
CA GLY A 34 -9.50 -2.39 7.85
C GLY A 34 -9.87 -2.49 9.33
N ASP A 35 -11.16 -2.44 9.62
CA ASP A 35 -11.76 -2.37 10.96
C ASP A 35 -11.46 -3.55 11.93
N SER A 36 -10.82 -4.61 11.46
CA SER A 36 -10.48 -5.81 12.24
C SER A 36 -9.08 -6.28 11.89
N ALA A 37 -8.39 -6.90 12.85
CA ALA A 37 -6.99 -7.31 12.73
C ALA A 37 -6.70 -8.24 11.53
N GLU A 38 -7.73 -8.84 10.93
CA GLU A 38 -7.64 -9.69 9.74
C GLU A 38 -7.62 -8.93 8.41
N LEU A 39 -7.83 -7.60 8.41
CA LEU A 39 -8.04 -6.81 7.19
C LEU A 39 -6.77 -6.29 6.50
N LEU A 40 -5.57 -6.58 7.02
CA LEU A 40 -4.30 -6.34 6.32
C LEU A 40 -4.05 -7.36 5.19
N ARG A 41 -5.04 -7.53 4.32
CA ARG A 41 -4.97 -8.44 3.18
C ARG A 41 -4.82 -7.63 1.91
N GLU A 42 -5.73 -6.69 1.67
CA GLU A 42 -5.82 -5.97 0.40
C GLU A 42 -4.54 -5.20 0.07
N VAL A 43 -3.99 -5.46 -1.11
CA VAL A 43 -2.76 -4.84 -1.61
C VAL A 43 -3.12 -3.78 -2.62
N TYR A 44 -2.63 -2.57 -2.36
CA TYR A 44 -2.82 -1.39 -3.18
C TYR A 44 -1.49 -0.86 -3.67
N VAL A 45 -1.49 -0.16 -4.80
CA VAL A 45 -0.43 0.78 -5.14
C VAL A 45 -0.94 2.19 -4.91
N TRP A 46 -0.14 3.02 -4.27
CA TRP A 46 -0.36 4.46 -4.20
C TRP A 46 0.54 5.13 -5.22
N LEU A 47 -0.07 5.84 -6.15
CA LEU A 47 0.60 6.55 -7.24
C LEU A 47 0.95 7.96 -6.76
N HIS A 48 2.24 8.28 -6.73
CA HIS A 48 2.67 9.58 -6.21
C HIS A 48 2.26 10.75 -7.11
N GLU A 49 2.16 10.52 -8.42
CA GLU A 49 1.84 11.55 -9.41
C GLU A 49 0.38 12.01 -9.33
N THR A 50 -0.54 11.07 -9.09
CA THR A 50 -2.00 11.33 -9.07
C THR A 50 -2.58 11.34 -7.66
N CYS A 51 -1.81 10.90 -6.67
CA CYS A 51 -2.26 10.64 -5.29
C CYS A 51 -3.38 9.59 -5.19
N GLU A 52 -3.59 8.77 -6.22
CA GLU A 52 -4.62 7.74 -6.24
C GLU A 52 -4.13 6.43 -5.62
N CYS A 53 -5.06 5.65 -5.04
CA CYS A 53 -4.80 4.30 -4.55
C CYS A 53 -5.57 3.30 -5.40
N GLU A 54 -4.86 2.38 -6.05
CA GLU A 54 -5.47 1.35 -6.89
C GLU A 54 -5.25 -0.03 -6.28
N GLN A 55 -6.30 -0.85 -6.20
CA GLN A 55 -6.18 -2.22 -5.73
C GLN A 55 -5.59 -3.08 -6.83
N ILE A 56 -4.45 -3.71 -6.54
CA ILE A 56 -3.71 -4.53 -7.53
C ILE A 56 -3.78 -6.02 -7.22
N TYR A 57 -3.89 -6.40 -5.93
CA TYR A 57 -4.09 -7.79 -5.52
C TYR A 57 -5.10 -7.87 -4.39
N ARG A 58 -5.86 -8.98 -4.36
CA ARG A 58 -6.80 -9.25 -3.26
C ARG A 58 -6.08 -9.45 -1.93
N ASP A 59 -4.94 -10.13 -1.97
CA ASP A 59 -4.09 -10.31 -0.79
C ASP A 59 -2.61 -10.51 -1.11
N LEU A 60 -1.76 -10.40 -0.08
CA LEU A 60 -0.31 -10.66 -0.20
C LEU A 60 0.00 -12.06 -0.75
N GLY A 61 -0.82 -13.06 -0.43
CA GLY A 61 -0.63 -14.41 -0.94
C GLY A 61 -0.92 -14.52 -2.43
N GLU A 62 -1.94 -13.82 -2.94
CA GLU A 62 -2.18 -13.66 -4.37
C GLU A 62 -1.01 -12.99 -5.06
N MET A 63 -0.51 -11.88 -4.50
CA MET A 63 0.65 -11.17 -5.04
C MET A 63 1.85 -12.11 -5.20
N ILE A 64 2.21 -12.86 -4.16
CA ILE A 64 3.37 -13.77 -4.17
C ILE A 64 3.22 -14.86 -5.24
N ARG A 65 2.02 -15.48 -5.36
CA ARG A 65 1.76 -16.55 -6.34
C ARG A 65 1.77 -16.05 -7.78
N MET A 66 1.49 -14.77 -8.01
CA MET A 66 1.45 -14.17 -9.35
C MET A 66 2.83 -13.73 -9.87
N GLN A 67 3.90 -13.91 -9.07
CA GLN A 67 5.29 -13.63 -9.48
C GLN A 67 6.04 -14.88 -9.97
N GLU A 68 5.36 -16.04 -10.07
CA GLU A 68 5.91 -17.32 -10.52
C GLU A 68 5.72 -17.58 -12.02
#